data_AF-A0A1X0X195-F1
#
_entry.id   AF-A0A1X0X195-F1
#
_cell.length_a   1.000
_cell.length_b   1.000
_cell.length_c   1.000
_cell.angle_alpha   90.00
_cell.angle_beta   90.00
_cell.angle_gamma   90.00
#
_symmetry.space_group_name_H-M   'P 1'
#
loop_
_entity.id
_entity.type
_entity.pdbx_description
1 polymer ?
#
loop_
_entity_poly.entity_id
_entity_poly.type
_entity_poly.pdbx_seq_one_letter_code
_entity_poly.pdbx_strand_id
1 'polypeptide(L)'
;MDEGQLLELLKLKLGISTNLRDKPLGKIISSVITELTDNLGIELVGERADHEMFIVDYAAYRYEGGVDMPRHLQWRLHNLQIASKKEVKNVES
;
A
#
# COMPACT_ATOMS: atom_id res chain seq x y z
N MET A 1 6.50 1.05 -9.73
CA MET A 1 5.19 0.44 -9.43
C MET A 1 4.17 1.15 -10.30
N ASP A 2 3.21 0.44 -10.89
CA ASP A 2 2.23 1.04 -11.80
C ASP A 2 0.95 1.44 -11.04
N GLU A 3 0.70 2.75 -10.88
CA GLU A 3 -0.49 3.25 -10.21
C GLU A 3 -1.80 2.90 -10.94
N GLY A 4 -1.75 2.71 -12.27
CA GLY A 4 -2.92 2.27 -13.03
C GLY A 4 -3.35 0.86 -12.62
N GLN A 5 -2.38 -0.06 -12.55
CA GLN A 5 -2.62 -1.42 -12.07
C GLN A 5 -3.11 -1.44 -10.61
N LEU A 6 -2.52 -0.63 -9.72
CA LEU A 6 -2.98 -0.53 -8.32
C LEU A 6 -4.42 -0.05 -8.22
N LEU A 7 -4.83 0.91 -9.07
CA LEU A 7 -6.20 1.41 -9.12
C LEU A 7 -7.17 0.33 -9.58
N GLU A 8 -6.83 -0.44 -10.61
CA GLU A 8 -7.65 -1.56 -11.07
C GLU A 8 -7.82 -2.63 -9.99
N LEU A 9 -6.74 -3.01 -9.32
CA LEU A 9 -6.77 -3.98 -8.21
C LEU A 9 -7.62 -3.48 -7.03
N LEU A 10 -7.49 -2.20 -6.68
CA LEU A 10 -8.30 -1.57 -5.63
C LEU A 10 -9.78 -1.57 -5.99
N LYS A 11 -10.13 -1.26 -7.24
CA LYS A 11 -11.51 -1.29 -7.74
C LYS A 11 -12.09 -2.70 -7.66
N LEU A 12 -11.33 -3.71 -8.09
CA LEU A 12 -11.72 -5.11 -7.98
C LEU A 12 -11.99 -5.50 -6.52
N LYS A 13 -11.09 -5.12 -5.61
CA LYS A 13 -11.23 -5.40 -4.17
C LYS A 13 -12.48 -4.76 -3.55
N LEU A 14 -12.78 -3.52 -3.94
CA LEU A 14 -13.94 -2.76 -3.44
C LEU A 14 -15.25 -3.11 -4.16
N GLY A 15 -15.21 -3.96 -5.19
CA GLY A 15 -16.38 -4.26 -6.03
C GLY A 15 -16.88 -3.09 -6.88
N ILE A 16 -15.99 -2.16 -7.26
CA ILE A 16 -16.32 -0.96 -8.04
C ILE A 16 -16.03 -1.22 -9.52
N SER A 17 -17.07 -1.21 -10.36
CA SER A 17 -16.95 -1.38 -11.81
C SER A 17 -16.97 -0.06 -12.60
N THR A 18 -17.32 1.06 -11.95
CA THR A 18 -17.45 2.37 -12.60
C THR A 18 -16.19 3.23 -12.41
N ASN A 19 -16.03 4.26 -13.25
CA ASN A 19 -14.87 5.16 -13.20
C ASN A 19 -15.11 6.46 -12.41
N LEU A 20 -16.30 6.64 -11.82
CA LEU A 20 -16.67 7.86 -11.10
C LEU A 20 -15.77 8.14 -9.89
N ARG A 21 -15.19 7.09 -9.30
CA ARG A 21 -14.35 7.17 -8.10
C ARG A 21 -12.85 7.04 -8.40
N ASP A 22 -12.44 6.98 -9.67
CA ASP A 22 -11.04 6.75 -10.04
C ASP A 22 -10.13 7.86 -9.53
N LYS A 23 -10.54 9.12 -9.70
CA LYS A 23 -9.78 10.28 -9.21
C LYS A 23 -9.57 10.26 -7.68
N PRO A 24 -10.61 10.08 -6.83
CA PRO A 24 -10.38 9.98 -5.39
C PRO A 24 -9.62 8.72 -4.98
N LEU A 25 -9.88 7.56 -5.59
CA LEU A 25 -9.14 6.32 -5.29
C LEU A 25 -7.65 6.45 -5.63
N GLY A 26 -7.31 7.08 -6.76
CA GLY A 26 -5.93 7.39 -7.12
C GLY A 26 -5.24 8.24 -6.05
N LYS A 27 -5.90 9.30 -5.54
CA LYS A 27 -5.34 10.10 -4.43
C LYS A 27 -5.08 9.29 -3.17
N ILE A 28 -5.94 8.31 -2.85
CA ILE A 28 -5.75 7.43 -1.69
C ILE A 28 -4.53 6.54 -1.91
N ILE A 29 -4.37 5.97 -3.10
CA ILE A 29 -3.19 5.16 -3.46
C ILE A 29 -1.91 6.00 -3.32
N SER A 30 -1.86 7.18 -3.94
CA SER A 30 -0.67 8.05 -3.84
C SER A 30 -0.39 8.44 -2.38
N SER A 31 -1.43 8.75 -1.59
CA SER A 31 -1.28 9.06 -0.16
C SER A 31 -0.73 7.87 0.63
N VAL A 32 -1.16 6.64 0.33
CA VAL A 32 -0.65 5.42 0.98
C VAL A 32 0.81 5.20 0.62
N ILE A 33 1.18 5.35 -0.66
CA ILE A 33 2.57 5.20 -1.11
C ILE A 33 3.46 6.22 -0.38
N THR A 34 3.10 7.51 -0.39
CA THR A 34 3.83 8.56 0.32
C THR A 34 3.95 8.28 1.82
N GLU A 35 2.89 7.79 2.46
CA GLU A 35 2.96 7.44 3.88
C GLU A 35 3.93 6.30 4.16
N LEU A 36 3.92 5.26 3.32
CA LEU A 36 4.81 4.12 3.48
C LEU A 36 6.27 4.51 3.23
N THR A 37 6.55 5.29 2.18
CA THR A 37 7.92 5.68 1.81
C THR A 37 8.45 6.80 2.70
N ASP A 38 7.77 7.95 2.71
CA ASP A 38 8.34 9.20 3.22
C ASP A 38 8.19 9.31 4.73
N ASN A 39 7.07 8.81 5.27
CA ASN A 39 6.79 8.90 6.71
C ASN A 39 7.30 7.68 7.48
N LEU A 40 7.21 6.49 6.89
CA LEU A 40 7.53 5.23 7.56
C LEU A 40 8.85 4.60 7.12
N GLY A 41 9.49 5.14 6.07
CA GLY A 41 10.80 4.69 5.60
C GLY A 41 10.78 3.28 5.00
N ILE A 42 9.64 2.84 4.46
CA ILE A 42 9.50 1.55 3.81
C ILE A 42 9.91 1.69 2.34
N GLU A 43 10.87 0.89 1.93
CA GLU A 43 11.25 0.77 0.52
C GLU A 43 10.25 -0.12 -0.21
N LEU A 44 9.56 0.45 -1.20
CA LEU A 44 8.56 -0.25 -2.00
C LEU A 44 9.15 -0.75 -3.32
N VAL A 45 9.23 -2.07 -3.49
CA VAL A 45 9.71 -2.70 -4.72
C VAL A 45 8.50 -3.00 -5.63
N GLY A 46 8.47 -2.40 -6.82
CA GLY A 46 7.34 -2.51 -7.75
C GLY A 46 7.11 -3.90 -8.34
N GLU A 47 8.13 -4.75 -8.40
CA GLU A 47 8.03 -6.12 -8.95
C GLU A 47 7.52 -7.14 -7.92
N ARG A 48 7.38 -6.71 -6.66
CA ARG A 48 6.99 -7.56 -5.54
C ARG A 48 5.49 -7.53 -5.32
N ALA A 49 4.82 -8.61 -5.72
CA ALA A 49 3.37 -8.77 -5.56
C ALA A 49 2.89 -8.56 -4.11
N ASP A 50 3.70 -8.92 -3.10
CA ASP A 50 3.34 -8.72 -1.70
C ASP A 50 3.30 -7.23 -1.29
N HIS A 51 4.14 -6.38 -1.89
CA HIS A 51 4.13 -4.93 -1.70
C HIS A 51 2.92 -4.30 -2.40
N GLU A 52 2.68 -4.67 -3.65
CA GLU A 52 1.51 -4.18 -4.42
C GLU A 52 0.20 -4.51 -3.71
N MET A 53 0.01 -5.77 -3.33
CA MET A 53 -1.20 -6.21 -2.62
C MET A 53 -1.33 -5.55 -1.26
N PHE A 54 -0.23 -5.21 -0.58
CA PHE A 54 -0.29 -4.49 0.68
C PHE A 54 -0.81 -3.07 0.50
N ILE A 55 -0.34 -2.35 -0.51
CA ILE A 55 -0.83 -1.00 -0.84
C ILE A 55 -2.31 -1.03 -1.17
N VAL A 56 -2.76 -2.02 -1.97
CA VAL A 56 -4.17 -2.19 -2.32
C VAL A 56 -5.02 -2.43 -1.07
N ASP A 57 -4.60 -3.34 -0.20
CA ASP A 57 -5.33 -3.64 1.04
C ASP A 57 -5.36 -2.45 1.99
N TYR A 58 -4.25 -1.72 2.09
CA TYR A 58 -4.16 -0.56 2.97
C TYR A 58 -4.99 0.62 2.41
N ALA A 59 -4.97 0.84 1.10
CA ALA A 59 -5.82 1.84 0.44
C ALA A 59 -7.31 1.53 0.60
N ALA A 60 -7.72 0.26 0.50
CA ALA A 60 -9.10 -0.15 0.75
C ALA A 60 -9.52 0.15 2.20
N TYR A 61 -8.69 -0.19 3.18
CA TYR A 61 -8.94 0.15 4.59
C TYR A 61 -9.11 1.67 4.80
N ARG A 62 -8.27 2.49 4.17
CA ARG A 62 -8.34 3.95 4.27
C ARG A 62 -9.58 4.51 3.59
N TYR A 63 -9.99 3.90 2.48
CA TYR A 63 -11.20 4.27 1.77
C TYR A 63 -12.47 3.97 2.58
N GLU A 64 -12.53 2.81 3.24
CA GLU A 64 -13.66 2.39 4.07
C GLU A 64 -13.79 3.21 5.37
N GLY A 65 -12.76 3.98 5.74
CA GLY A 65 -12.78 4.86 6.90
C GLY A 65 -12.69 4.10 8.23
N GLY A 66 -11.98 2.97 8.25
CA GLY A 66 -11.80 2.16 9.45
C GLY A 66 -11.19 2.96 10.61
N VAL A 67 -11.76 2.81 11.81
CA VAL A 67 -11.26 3.45 13.04
C VAL A 67 -10.01 2.75 13.54
N ASP A 68 -10.07 1.41 13.62
CA ASP A 68 -8.96 0.57 14.06
C ASP A 68 -8.44 -0.28 12.90
N MET A 69 -7.13 -0.22 12.67
CA MET A 69 -6.49 -1.02 11.64
C MET A 69 -6.63 -2.51 11.97
N PRO A 70 -7.12 -3.37 11.06
CA PRO A 70 -7.20 -4.81 11.31
C PRO A 70 -5.82 -5.42 11.64
N ARG A 71 -5.78 -6.34 12.60
CA ARG A 71 -4.51 -6.94 13.10
C ARG A 71 -3.64 -7.55 11.99
N HIS A 72 -4.23 -8.18 10.99
CA HIS A 72 -3.47 -8.76 9.88
C HIS A 72 -2.77 -7.68 9.04
N LEU A 73 -3.38 -6.50 8.91
CA LEU A 73 -2.80 -5.37 8.18
C LEU A 73 -1.69 -4.72 9.00
N GLN A 74 -1.88 -4.57 10.31
CA GLN A 74 -0.83 -4.13 11.25
C GLN A 74 0.40 -5.05 11.18
N TRP A 75 0.19 -6.37 11.17
CA TRP A 75 1.28 -7.35 11.10
C TRP A 75 2.06 -7.27 9.78
N ARG A 76 1.36 -7.10 8.65
CA ARG A 76 2.01 -6.93 7.35
C ARG A 76 2.80 -5.63 7.27
N LEU A 77 2.27 -4.54 7.81
CA LEU A 77 2.97 -3.26 7.90
C LEU A 77 4.28 -3.42 8.69
N HIS A 78 4.20 -4.07 9.85
CA HIS A 78 5.35 -4.34 10.69
C HIS A 78 6.43 -5.17 9.95
N ASN A 79 6.02 -6.22 9.23
CA ASN A 79 6.95 -7.04 8.47
C ASN A 79 7.64 -6.27 7.35
N LEU A 80 6.90 -5.39 6.65
CA LEU A 80 7.48 -4.51 5.63
C LEU A 80 8.53 -3.56 6.23
N GLN A 81 8.24 -2.95 7.38
CA GLN A 81 9.18 -2.09 8.09
C GLN A 81 10.47 -2.84 8.52
N ILE A 82 10.34 -4.09 8.98
CA ILE A 82 11.50 -4.91 9.33
C ILE A 82 12.32 -5.27 8.08
N ALA A 83 11.65 -5.66 7.00
CA ALA A 83 12.31 -6.03 5.75
C ALA A 83 13.14 -4.87 5.20
N SER A 84 12.57 -3.66 5.12
CA SER A 84 13.29 -2.47 4.64
C SER A 84 14.49 -2.12 5.53
N LYS A 85 14.38 -2.25 6.85
CA LYS A 85 15.52 -2.02 7.76
C LYS A 85 16.65 -3.05 7.61
N LYS A 86 16.31 -4.28 7.20
CA LYS A 86 17.30 -5.34 7.00
C LYS A 86 18.11 -5.12 5.71
N GLU A 87 17.49 -4.60 4.66
CA GLU A 87 18.18 -4.30 3.41
C GLU A 87 19.20 -3.16 3.58
N VAL A 88 18.85 -2.09 4.30
CA VAL A 88 19.79 -0.98 4.61
C VAL A 88 21.06 -1.47 5.31
N LYS A 89 20.95 -2.40 6.26
CA LYS A 89 22.12 -2.92 7.00
C LYS A 89 23.08 -3.75 6.15
N ASN A 90 22.59 -4.40 5.09
CA ASN A 90 23.43 -5.22 4.23
C ASN A 90 24.25 -4.38 3.22
N VAL A 91 23.89 -3.11 3.02
CA VAL A 91 24.63 -2.19 2.13
C VAL A 91 25.78 -1.49 2.87
N GLU A 92 25.72 -1.41 4.20
CA GLU A 92 26.73 -0.76 5.05
C GLU A 92 27.81 -1.72 5.60
N SER A 93 27.90 -2.97 5.11
CA SER A 93 28.86 -4.00 5.58
C SER A 93 29.96 -4.29 4.55
#